data_AF-A0A497E0Y7-F1
#
_entry.id   AF-A0A497E0Y7-F1
#
_cell.length_a   1.000
_cell.length_b   1.000
_cell.length_c   1.000
_cell.angle_alpha   90.00
_cell.angle_beta   90.00
_cell.angle_gamma   90.00
#
_symmetry.space_group_name_H-M   'P 1'
#
loop_
_entity.id
_entity.type
_entity.pdbx_description
1 polymer ?
#
loop_
_entity_poly.entity_id
_entity_poly.type
_entity_poly.pdbx_seq_one_letter_code
_entity_poly.pdbx_strand_id
1 'polypeptide(L)'
;MVQKNQSKKDKYEESLVAFQKAVETFRREDFARAAELFRKFIEKYDEEKEFVDRAQIYLSICENRLHPPEIKLEDFEDYYYYSVYLLNRGDYEQALEYLNKALEKKPKEARLYYLMANAYCRLGQTDECLKNLKKAIQLDDFFRILAQNERDFEPLWEDKKFRLIIRMA
;
A
#
# COMPACT_ATOMS: atom_id res chain seq x y z
N MET A 1 -35.19 -12.61 40.57
CA MET A 1 -34.59 -11.43 39.88
C MET A 1 -33.13 -11.20 40.27
N VAL A 2 -32.74 -11.34 41.54
CA VAL A 2 -31.35 -11.10 42.02
C VAL A 2 -30.30 -12.03 41.39
N GLN A 3 -30.56 -13.35 41.30
CA GLN A 3 -29.60 -14.32 40.72
C GLN A 3 -29.27 -14.08 39.24
N LYS A 4 -30.24 -13.58 38.44
CA LYS A 4 -30.06 -13.33 37.00
C LYS A 4 -29.19 -12.09 36.73
N ASN A 5 -29.22 -11.10 37.63
CA ASN A 5 -28.36 -9.91 37.58
C ASN A 5 -26.93 -10.21 38.07
N GLN A 6 -26.77 -11.07 39.08
CA GLN A 6 -25.46 -11.52 39.56
C GLN A 6 -24.71 -12.26 38.44
N SER A 7 -25.35 -13.26 37.82
CA SER A 7 -24.76 -14.05 36.74
C SER A 7 -24.39 -13.23 35.50
N LYS A 8 -25.15 -12.16 35.19
CA LYS A 8 -24.82 -11.24 34.09
C LYS A 8 -23.59 -10.38 34.40
N LYS A 9 -23.47 -9.92 35.65
CA LYS A 9 -22.31 -9.16 36.12
C LYS A 9 -21.04 -10.02 36.14
N ASP A 10 -21.14 -11.26 36.61
CA ASP A 10 -20.02 -12.20 36.66
C ASP A 10 -19.49 -12.52 35.25
N LYS A 11 -20.40 -12.74 34.27
CA LYS A 11 -20.04 -12.94 32.86
C LYS A 11 -19.34 -11.73 32.24
N TYR A 12 -19.77 -10.52 32.58
CA TYR A 12 -19.13 -9.29 32.11
C TYR A 12 -17.72 -9.10 32.70
N GLU A 13 -17.53 -9.42 33.98
CA GLU A 13 -16.20 -9.38 34.61
C GLU A 13 -15.27 -10.43 33.99
N GLU A 14 -15.78 -11.64 33.73
CA GLU A 14 -15.03 -12.68 33.00
C GLU A 14 -14.67 -12.27 31.57
N SER A 15 -15.58 -11.60 30.85
CA SER A 15 -15.30 -11.11 29.50
C SER A 15 -14.21 -10.02 29.53
N LEU A 16 -14.28 -9.09 30.50
CA LEU A 16 -13.27 -8.04 30.65
C LEU A 16 -11.86 -8.62 30.87
N VAL A 17 -11.70 -9.59 31.77
CA VAL A 17 -10.41 -10.24 32.04
C VAL A 17 -9.89 -10.99 30.81
N ALA A 18 -10.77 -11.72 30.12
CA ALA A 18 -10.40 -12.45 28.90
C ALA A 18 -9.96 -11.50 27.78
N PHE A 19 -10.68 -10.39 27.59
CA PHE A 19 -10.36 -9.37 26.61
C PHE A 19 -9.04 -8.66 26.92
N GLN A 20 -8.81 -8.29 28.19
CA GLN A 20 -7.54 -7.68 28.62
C GLN A 20 -6.34 -8.59 28.35
N LYS A 21 -6.46 -9.89 28.62
CA LYS A 21 -5.40 -10.88 28.32
C LYS A 21 -5.09 -10.95 26.83
N ALA A 22 -6.11 -10.91 25.97
CA ALA A 22 -5.93 -10.91 24.52
C ALA A 22 -5.20 -9.63 24.06
N VAL A 23 -5.62 -8.46 24.56
CA VAL A 23 -4.99 -7.17 24.25
C VAL A 23 -3.56 -7.07 24.77
N GLU A 24 -3.26 -7.62 25.95
CA GLU A 24 -1.89 -7.65 26.48
C GLU A 24 -0.98 -8.51 25.59
N THR A 25 -1.48 -9.66 25.15
CA THR A 25 -0.75 -10.54 24.23
C THR A 25 -0.51 -9.86 22.88
N PHE A 26 -1.52 -9.13 22.36
CA PHE A 26 -1.39 -8.31 21.16
C PHE A 26 -0.30 -7.22 21.31
N ARG A 27 -0.26 -6.53 22.46
CA ARG A 27 0.75 -5.48 22.73
C ARG A 27 2.17 -6.03 22.82
N ARG A 28 2.32 -7.32 23.11
CA ARG A 28 3.61 -8.03 23.09
C ARG A 28 3.98 -8.51 21.68
N GLU A 29 3.23 -8.10 20.65
CA GLU A 29 3.40 -8.47 19.24
C GLU A 29 3.27 -9.99 18.96
N ASP A 30 2.72 -10.74 19.91
CA ASP A 30 2.43 -12.15 19.69
C ASP A 30 1.08 -12.31 19.00
N PHE A 31 1.08 -12.00 17.70
CA PHE A 31 -0.14 -11.96 16.90
C PHE A 31 -0.81 -13.32 16.79
N ALA A 32 -0.04 -14.42 16.77
CA ALA A 32 -0.56 -15.79 16.67
C ALA A 32 -1.41 -16.15 17.90
N ARG A 33 -0.84 -15.95 19.10
CA ARG A 33 -1.58 -16.23 20.35
C ARG A 33 -2.69 -15.20 20.57
N ALA A 34 -2.47 -13.93 20.24
CA ALA A 34 -3.50 -12.91 20.34
C ALA A 34 -4.71 -13.23 19.45
N ALA A 35 -4.50 -13.66 18.21
CA ALA A 35 -5.56 -14.07 17.30
C ALA A 35 -6.39 -15.23 17.86
N GLU A 36 -5.75 -16.26 18.40
CA GLU A 36 -6.44 -17.38 19.03
C GLU A 36 -7.30 -16.93 20.22
N LEU A 37 -6.76 -16.02 21.06
CA LEU A 37 -7.50 -15.47 22.20
C LEU A 37 -8.70 -14.62 21.76
N PHE A 38 -8.58 -13.80 20.71
CA PHE A 38 -9.70 -13.03 20.18
C PHE A 38 -10.77 -13.92 19.54
N ARG A 39 -10.39 -14.98 18.81
CA ARG A 39 -11.37 -15.96 18.29
C ARG A 39 -12.16 -16.61 19.42
N LYS A 40 -11.47 -17.14 20.44
CA LYS A 40 -12.09 -17.73 21.62
C LYS A 40 -12.96 -16.74 22.39
N PHE A 41 -12.54 -15.48 22.46
CA PHE A 41 -13.32 -14.41 23.08
C PHE A 41 -14.65 -14.19 22.36
N ILE A 42 -14.61 -14.04 21.02
CA ILE A 42 -15.78 -13.81 20.18
C ILE A 42 -16.75 -15.00 20.27
N GLU A 43 -16.24 -16.23 20.28
CA GLU A 43 -17.07 -17.44 20.41
C GLU A 43 -17.73 -17.57 21.79
N LYS A 44 -17.04 -17.18 22.87
CA LYS A 44 -17.51 -17.36 24.25
C LYS A 44 -18.41 -16.22 24.76
N TYR A 45 -18.19 -15.00 24.28
CA TYR A 45 -18.84 -13.78 24.78
C TYR A 45 -19.56 -13.00 23.66
N ASP A 46 -20.24 -13.71 22.77
CA ASP A 46 -20.95 -13.16 21.61
C ASP A 46 -22.05 -12.13 21.97
N GLU A 47 -22.62 -12.22 23.18
CA GLU A 47 -23.60 -11.26 23.71
C GLU A 47 -22.98 -9.89 24.09
N GLU A 48 -21.66 -9.79 24.27
CA GLU A 48 -20.94 -8.58 24.71
C GLU A 48 -20.49 -7.73 23.51
N LYS A 49 -21.46 -7.13 22.80
CA LYS A 49 -21.26 -6.43 21.51
C LYS A 49 -20.03 -5.50 21.44
N GLU A 50 -19.83 -4.63 22.43
CA GLU A 50 -18.71 -3.68 22.40
C GLU A 50 -17.34 -4.40 22.39
N PHE A 51 -17.19 -5.43 23.22
CA PHE A 51 -15.94 -6.19 23.25
C PHE A 51 -15.79 -7.07 22.01
N VAL A 52 -16.89 -7.62 21.48
CA VAL A 52 -16.87 -8.41 20.25
C VAL A 52 -16.44 -7.57 19.06
N ASP A 53 -17.00 -6.38 18.87
CA ASP A 53 -16.64 -5.47 17.78
C ASP A 53 -15.14 -5.11 17.86
N ARG A 54 -14.65 -4.81 19.06
CA ARG A 54 -13.22 -4.52 19.27
C ARG A 54 -12.34 -5.75 19.04
N ALA A 55 -12.77 -6.92 19.51
CA ALA A 55 -12.03 -8.18 19.33
C ALA A 55 -11.93 -8.53 17.85
N GLN A 56 -12.97 -8.29 17.06
CA GLN A 56 -12.94 -8.48 15.60
C GLN A 56 -11.92 -7.57 14.93
N ILE A 57 -11.84 -6.29 15.34
CA ILE A 57 -10.82 -5.37 14.83
C ILE A 57 -9.41 -5.89 15.15
N TYR A 58 -9.13 -6.22 16.42
CA TYR A 58 -7.81 -6.74 16.80
C TYR A 58 -7.47 -8.05 16.10
N LEU A 59 -8.44 -8.95 15.97
CA LEU A 59 -8.29 -10.20 15.23
C LEU A 59 -7.91 -9.92 13.77
N SER A 60 -8.61 -9.02 13.09
CA SER A 60 -8.29 -8.63 11.72
C SER A 60 -6.85 -8.09 11.60
N ILE A 61 -6.40 -7.28 12.56
CA ILE A 61 -5.02 -6.80 12.59
C ILE A 61 -4.04 -7.97 12.77
N CYS A 62 -4.29 -8.88 13.71
CA CYS A 62 -3.44 -10.06 13.91
C CYS A 62 -3.35 -10.91 12.64
N GLU A 63 -4.49 -11.22 12.01
CA GLU A 63 -4.53 -12.03 10.79
C GLU A 63 -3.78 -11.33 9.65
N ASN A 64 -3.96 -10.03 9.46
CA ASN A 64 -3.21 -9.26 8.45
C ASN A 64 -1.69 -9.22 8.74
N ARG A 65 -1.26 -9.35 9.99
CA ARG A 65 0.16 -9.41 10.36
C ARG A 65 0.77 -10.80 10.16
N LEU A 66 -0.01 -11.84 10.45
CA LEU A 66 0.41 -13.25 10.31
C LEU A 66 0.36 -13.72 8.86
N HIS A 67 -0.67 -13.27 8.16
CA HIS A 67 -1.02 -13.62 6.79
C HIS A 67 -1.29 -12.31 6.04
N PRO A 68 -0.25 -11.50 5.80
CA PRO A 68 -0.42 -10.31 4.98
C PRO A 68 -1.09 -10.73 3.67
N PRO A 69 -2.14 -10.02 3.23
CA PRO A 69 -2.86 -10.40 2.03
C PRO A 69 -1.85 -10.48 0.88
N GLU A 70 -1.77 -11.65 0.27
CA GLU A 70 -0.90 -11.86 -0.87
C GLU A 70 -1.49 -11.04 -2.03
N ILE A 71 -0.80 -9.97 -2.41
CA ILE A 71 -1.23 -9.14 -3.53
C ILE A 71 -0.90 -9.92 -4.80
N LYS A 72 -1.90 -10.59 -5.36
CA LYS A 72 -1.79 -11.21 -6.68
C LYS A 72 -1.90 -10.13 -7.73
N LEU A 73 -0.77 -9.85 -8.37
CA LEU A 73 -0.67 -8.90 -9.46
C LEU A 73 -0.60 -9.69 -10.77
N GLU A 74 -1.64 -9.65 -11.57
CA GLU A 74 -1.77 -10.51 -12.76
C GLU A 74 -1.90 -9.71 -14.06
N ASP A 75 -2.60 -8.57 -13.99
CA ASP A 75 -2.91 -7.77 -15.16
C ASP A 75 -2.15 -6.44 -15.24
N PHE A 76 -2.41 -5.69 -16.31
CA PHE A 76 -1.78 -4.40 -16.52
C PHE A 76 -2.13 -3.40 -15.42
N GLU A 77 -3.39 -3.33 -15.01
CA GLU A 77 -3.88 -2.34 -14.05
C GLU A 77 -3.29 -2.64 -12.66
N ASP A 78 -3.19 -3.91 -12.27
CA ASP A 78 -2.52 -4.35 -11.06
C ASP A 78 -1.08 -3.84 -10.98
N TYR A 79 -0.28 -4.14 -12.02
CA TYR A 79 1.12 -3.71 -12.08
C TYR A 79 1.24 -2.18 -12.13
N TYR A 80 0.34 -1.51 -12.86
CA TYR A 80 0.30 -0.05 -12.94
C TYR A 80 0.02 0.57 -11.57
N TYR A 81 -1.08 0.22 -10.91
CA TYR A 81 -1.44 0.81 -9.62
C TYR A 81 -0.44 0.47 -8.52
N TYR A 82 0.08 -0.77 -8.51
CA TYR A 82 1.09 -1.16 -7.54
C TYR A 82 2.40 -0.38 -7.75
N SER A 83 2.81 -0.16 -9.00
CA SER A 83 3.98 0.68 -9.28
C SER A 83 3.79 2.13 -8.82
N VAL A 84 2.61 2.73 -9.04
CA VAL A 84 2.29 4.08 -8.56
C VAL A 84 2.33 4.14 -7.03
N TYR A 85 1.80 3.12 -6.35
CA TYR A 85 1.91 3.00 -4.89
C TYR A 85 3.38 2.99 -4.42
N LEU A 86 4.24 2.20 -5.08
CA LEU A 86 5.67 2.13 -4.75
C LEU A 86 6.39 3.46 -5.01
N LEU A 87 6.10 4.15 -6.12
CA LEU A 87 6.66 5.48 -6.41
C LEU A 87 6.32 6.49 -5.32
N ASN A 88 5.07 6.50 -4.86
CA ASN A 88 4.62 7.40 -3.78
C ASN A 88 5.29 7.08 -2.43
N ARG A 89 5.75 5.84 -2.23
CA ARG A 89 6.51 5.43 -1.06
C ARG A 89 8.02 5.68 -1.17
N GLY A 90 8.50 6.03 -2.36
CA GLY A 90 9.92 6.20 -2.65
C GLY A 90 10.66 4.90 -2.97
N ASP A 91 9.93 3.79 -3.14
CA ASP A 91 10.49 2.47 -3.47
C ASP A 91 10.73 2.36 -4.99
N TYR A 92 11.58 3.25 -5.55
CA TYR A 92 11.68 3.49 -6.98
C TYR A 92 12.21 2.29 -7.80
N GLU A 93 13.20 1.56 -7.31
CA GLU A 93 13.73 0.37 -7.99
C GLU A 93 12.66 -0.70 -8.14
N GLN A 94 11.90 -0.96 -7.08
CA GLN A 94 10.82 -1.93 -7.12
C GLN A 94 9.67 -1.44 -8.01
N ALA A 95 9.38 -0.14 -8.00
CA ALA A 95 8.41 0.44 -8.93
C ALA A 95 8.79 0.18 -10.39
N LEU A 96 10.07 0.31 -10.75
CA LEU A 96 10.58 0.03 -12.09
C LEU A 96 10.38 -1.44 -12.51
N GLU A 97 10.54 -2.40 -11.59
CA GLU A 97 10.25 -3.82 -11.88
C GLU A 97 8.79 -4.03 -12.29
N TYR A 98 7.85 -3.43 -11.56
CA TYR A 98 6.42 -3.56 -11.86
C TYR A 98 6.00 -2.73 -13.07
N LEU A 99 6.61 -1.56 -13.31
CA LEU A 99 6.40 -0.80 -14.55
C LEU A 99 6.84 -1.61 -15.77
N ASN A 100 7.93 -2.38 -15.70
CA ASN A 100 8.35 -3.28 -16.77
C ASN A 100 7.33 -4.40 -17.01
N LYS A 101 6.80 -5.02 -15.96
CA LYS A 101 5.71 -6.01 -16.09
C LYS A 101 4.45 -5.42 -16.71
N ALA A 102 4.07 -4.20 -16.32
CA ALA A 102 2.97 -3.47 -16.97
C ALA A 102 3.28 -3.19 -18.45
N LEU A 103 4.54 -2.86 -18.77
CA LEU A 103 4.97 -2.54 -20.13
C LEU A 103 4.92 -3.77 -21.04
N GLU A 104 5.24 -4.97 -20.53
CA GLU A 104 5.05 -6.22 -21.26
C GLU A 104 3.59 -6.42 -21.70
N LYS A 105 2.63 -5.98 -20.89
CA LYS A 105 1.19 -6.07 -21.21
C LYS A 105 0.74 -4.99 -22.18
N LYS A 106 1.24 -3.75 -22.03
CA LYS A 106 0.91 -2.61 -22.91
C LYS A 106 2.17 -1.83 -23.32
N PRO A 107 2.91 -2.29 -24.36
CA PRO A 107 4.21 -1.71 -24.73
C PRO A 107 4.19 -0.28 -25.28
N LYS A 108 3.00 0.28 -25.55
CA LYS A 108 2.81 1.64 -26.09
C LYS A 108 2.07 2.55 -25.11
N GLU A 109 1.96 2.15 -23.85
CA GLU A 109 1.34 2.98 -22.82
C GLU A 109 2.30 4.11 -22.40
N ALA A 110 1.98 5.33 -22.83
CA ALA A 110 2.79 6.52 -22.58
C ALA A 110 2.97 6.80 -21.07
N ARG A 111 1.94 6.53 -20.26
CA ARG A 111 1.98 6.70 -18.79
C ARG A 111 3.11 5.90 -18.15
N LEU A 112 3.39 4.68 -18.62
CA LEU A 112 4.44 3.85 -18.03
C LEU A 112 5.82 4.47 -18.24
N TYR A 113 6.12 4.92 -19.46
CA TYR A 113 7.39 5.58 -19.75
C TYR A 113 7.57 6.88 -18.94
N TYR A 114 6.50 7.64 -18.73
CA TYR A 114 6.54 8.82 -17.88
C TYR A 114 6.85 8.47 -16.41
N LEU A 115 6.18 7.46 -15.86
CA LEU A 115 6.41 6.97 -14.49
C LEU A 115 7.83 6.39 -14.32
N MET A 116 8.35 5.68 -15.33
CA MET A 116 9.74 5.21 -15.33
C MET A 116 10.71 6.39 -15.34
N ALA A 117 10.43 7.43 -16.14
CA ALA A 117 11.26 8.64 -16.16
C ALA A 117 11.31 9.33 -14.78
N ASN A 118 10.16 9.46 -14.13
CA ASN A 118 10.06 9.97 -12.75
C ASN A 118 10.94 9.15 -11.79
N ALA A 119 10.80 7.82 -11.80
CA ALA A 119 11.58 6.92 -10.96
C ALA A 119 13.09 7.08 -11.19
N TYR A 120 13.53 7.07 -12.46
CA TYR A 120 14.93 7.25 -12.81
C TYR A 120 15.47 8.64 -12.40
N CYS A 121 14.66 9.69 -12.50
CA CYS A 121 15.03 11.03 -12.05
C CYS A 121 15.29 11.03 -10.54
N ARG A 122 14.42 10.39 -9.74
CA ARG A 122 14.57 10.26 -8.29
C ARG A 122 15.78 9.43 -7.87
N LEU A 123 16.16 8.45 -8.68
CA LEU A 123 17.37 7.64 -8.51
C LEU A 123 18.66 8.35 -8.99
N GLY A 124 18.57 9.56 -9.53
CA GLY A 124 19.71 10.28 -10.12
C GLY A 124 20.24 9.68 -11.42
N GLN A 125 19.48 8.76 -12.04
CA GLN A 125 19.82 8.11 -13.30
C GLN A 125 19.33 8.94 -14.49
N THR A 126 19.98 10.10 -14.69
CA THR A 126 19.53 11.15 -15.63
C THR A 126 19.36 10.66 -17.06
N ASP A 127 20.28 9.86 -17.61
CA ASP A 127 20.19 9.44 -19.01
C ASP A 127 18.98 8.51 -19.27
N GLU A 128 18.69 7.57 -18.36
CA GLU A 128 17.50 6.72 -18.47
C GLU A 128 16.20 7.50 -18.23
N CYS A 129 16.22 8.48 -17.32
CA CYS A 129 15.11 9.42 -17.14
C CYS A 129 14.77 10.12 -18.46
N LEU A 130 15.75 10.78 -19.09
CA LEU A 130 15.54 11.54 -20.33
C LEU A 130 15.09 10.66 -21.49
N LYS A 131 15.63 9.45 -21.60
CA LYS A 131 15.25 8.46 -22.61
C LYS A 131 13.78 8.04 -22.47
N ASN A 132 13.35 7.72 -21.25
CA ASN A 132 11.97 7.32 -20.99
C ASN A 132 11.00 8.51 -21.14
N LEU A 133 11.38 9.70 -20.68
CA LEU A 133 10.57 10.90 -20.86
C LEU A 133 10.36 11.23 -22.34
N LYS A 134 11.41 11.16 -23.15
CA LYS A 134 11.31 11.34 -24.61
C LYS A 134 10.35 10.31 -25.22
N LYS A 135 10.39 9.07 -24.77
CA LYS A 135 9.49 8.02 -25.26
C LYS A 135 8.03 8.28 -24.88
N ALA A 136 7.78 8.75 -23.65
CA ALA A 136 6.44 9.15 -23.21
C ALA A 136 5.87 10.26 -24.10
N ILE A 137 6.65 11.33 -24.34
CA ILE A 137 6.26 12.46 -25.19
C ILE A 137 6.01 12.06 -26.64
N GLN A 138 6.81 11.12 -27.18
CA GLN A 138 6.60 10.59 -28.53
C GLN A 138 5.28 9.81 -28.69
N LEU A 139 4.79 9.21 -27.61
CA LEU A 139 3.54 8.44 -27.62
C LEU A 139 2.34 9.31 -27.29
N ASP A 140 2.50 10.27 -26.37
CA ASP A 140 1.50 11.25 -25.98
C ASP A 140 2.19 12.57 -25.59
N ASP A 141 1.93 13.59 -26.40
CA ASP A 141 2.53 14.90 -26.24
C ASP A 141 2.07 15.63 -24.96
N PHE A 142 0.98 15.21 -24.33
CA PHE A 142 0.55 15.74 -23.03
C PHE A 142 1.65 15.66 -21.96
N PHE A 143 2.49 14.62 -21.99
CA PHE A 143 3.58 14.46 -21.02
C PHE A 143 4.67 15.52 -21.13
N ARG A 144 4.76 16.25 -22.26
CA ARG A 144 5.64 17.41 -22.39
C ARG A 144 5.20 18.53 -21.46
N ILE A 145 3.90 18.84 -21.46
CA ILE A 145 3.31 19.86 -20.61
C ILE A 145 3.45 19.45 -19.15
N LEU A 146 3.14 18.19 -18.83
CA LEU A 146 3.23 17.69 -17.45
C LEU A 146 4.67 17.78 -16.90
N ALA A 147 5.66 17.34 -17.68
CA ALA A 147 7.08 17.35 -17.25
C ALA A 147 7.64 18.76 -16.99
N GLN A 148 7.07 19.81 -17.62
CA GLN A 148 7.46 21.20 -17.36
C GLN A 148 6.92 21.76 -16.04
N ASN A 149 5.81 21.22 -15.55
CA ASN A 149 5.06 21.79 -14.44
C ASN A 149 5.14 20.96 -13.16
N GLU A 150 5.49 19.68 -13.27
CA GLU A 150 5.67 18.81 -12.12
C GLU A 150 7.09 18.90 -11.55
N ARG A 151 7.17 18.90 -10.21
CA ARG A 151 8.44 18.98 -9.47
C ARG A 151 9.34 17.76 -9.65
N ASP A 152 8.80 16.69 -10.23
CA ASP A 152 9.52 15.43 -10.39
C ASP A 152 10.81 15.56 -11.19
N PHE A 153 10.82 16.51 -12.13
CA PHE A 153 11.95 16.79 -13.00
C PHE A 153 12.62 18.12 -12.68
N GLU A 154 12.30 18.73 -11.53
CA GLU A 154 12.94 19.97 -11.06
C GLU A 154 14.48 19.92 -11.11
N PRO A 155 15.14 18.82 -10.71
CA PRO A 155 16.60 18.70 -10.83
C PRO A 155 17.14 18.80 -12.28
N LEU A 156 16.28 18.58 -13.28
CA LEU A 156 16.63 18.55 -14.69
C LEU A 156 16.17 19.78 -15.48
N TRP A 157 15.47 20.75 -14.85
CA TRP A 157 14.94 21.92 -15.58
C TRP A 157 16.02 22.78 -16.25
N GLU A 158 17.23 22.82 -15.68
CA GLU A 158 18.38 23.51 -16.27
C GLU A 158 19.21 22.61 -17.22
N ASP A 159 18.93 21.30 -17.26
CA ASP A 159 19.64 20.37 -18.13
C ASP A 159 19.33 20.66 -19.60
N LYS A 160 20.39 20.73 -20.42
CA LYS A 160 20.30 21.09 -21.83
C LYS A 160 19.52 20.03 -22.64
N LYS A 161 19.68 18.74 -22.32
CA LYS A 161 18.98 17.65 -23.01
C LYS A 161 17.51 17.64 -22.63
N PHE A 162 17.19 17.86 -21.35
CA PHE A 162 15.81 18.00 -20.86
C PHE A 162 15.08 19.14 -21.59
N ARG A 163 15.68 20.34 -21.60
CA ARG A 163 15.12 21.50 -22.32
C ARG A 163 14.91 21.23 -23.81
N LEU A 164 15.80 20.48 -24.44
CA LEU A 164 15.66 20.10 -25.84
C LEU A 164 14.47 19.15 -26.05
N ILE A 165 14.34 18.11 -25.22
CA ILE A 165 13.23 17.14 -25.29
C ILE A 165 11.89 17.86 -25.16
N ILE A 166 11.82 18.83 -24.26
CA ILE A 166 10.61 19.59 -23.98
C ILE A 166 10.31 20.65 -25.06
N ARG A 167 11.31 21.15 -25.79
CA ARG A 167 11.11 22.13 -26.87
C ARG A 167 10.85 21.52 -28.25
N MET A 168 11.22 20.25 -28.46
CA MET A 168 11.06 19.56 -29.74
C MET A 168 9.66 18.97 -29.89
N ALA A 169 8.67 19.80 -30.23
CA ALA A 169 7.45 19.41 -30.95
C ALA A 169 6.75 20.66 -31.49
#